data_AF-A0A0E3L8Q0-F1
#
_entry.id   AF-A0A0E3L8Q0-F1
#
_cell.length_a   1.000
_cell.length_b   1.000
_cell.length_c   1.000
_cell.angle_alpha   90.00
_cell.angle_beta   90.00
_cell.angle_gamma   90.00
#
_symmetry.space_group_name_H-M   'P 1'
#
loop_
_entity.id
_entity.type
_entity.pdbx_description
1 polymer ?
#
loop_
_entity_poly.entity_id
_entity_poly.type
_entity_poly.pdbx_seq_one_letter_code
_entity_poly.pdbx_strand_id
1 'polypeptide(L)' 'MLKEFFERKKKTIGHSKAIVALTRKSVTILWHLITKDEMYGDEM' A
#
# COMPACT_ATOMS: atom_id res chain seq x y z
N MET A 1 -1.54 -1.36 9.29
CA MET A 1 -0.83 -0.75 8.16
C MET A 1 -1.63 -0.59 6.84
N LEU A 2 -1.86 -1.63 6.03
CA LEU A 2 -2.57 -1.49 4.74
C LEU A 2 -4.09 -1.26 4.91
N LYS A 3 -4.70 -1.96 5.88
CA LYS A 3 -6.12 -1.76 6.25
C LYS A 3 -6.41 -0.34 6.73
N GLU A 4 -5.54 0.22 7.58
CA GLU A 4 -5.68 1.59 8.07
C GLU A 4 -5.44 2.62 6.96
N PHE A 5 -4.46 2.37 6.09
CA PHE A 5 -4.26 3.19 4.90
C PHE A 5 -5.52 3.21 4.02
N PHE A 6 -6.11 2.03 3.79
CA PHE A 6 -7.34 1.92 3.02
C PHE A 6 -8.51 2.65 3.69
N GLU A 7 -8.76 2.46 4.99
CA GLU A 7 -9.86 3.13 5.69
C GLU A 7 -9.68 4.65 5.73
N ARG A 8 -8.45 5.15 5.91
CA ARG A 8 -8.16 6.58 5.78
C ARG A 8 -8.45 7.09 4.37
N LYS A 9 -7.95 6.40 3.33
CA LYS A 9 -8.19 6.81 1.93
C LYS A 9 -9.67 6.70 1.57
N LYS A 10 -10.39 5.69 2.03
CA LYS A 10 -11.84 5.53 1.81
C LYS A 10 -12.61 6.73 2.35
N LYS A 11 -12.25 7.24 3.53
CA LYS A 11 -12.87 8.46 4.11
C LYS A 11 -12.58 9.73 3.31
N THR A 12 -11.38 9.87 2.73
CA THR A 12 -10.98 11.11 2.03
C THR A 12 -11.34 11.13 0.54
N ILE A 13 -11.17 10.01 -0.17
CA ILE A 13 -11.26 9.94 -1.64
C ILE A 13 -12.36 8.98 -2.13
N GLY A 14 -13.11 8.37 -1.23
CA GLY A 14 -14.16 7.40 -1.55
C GLY A 14 -13.62 5.99 -1.83
N HIS A 15 -14.52 5.01 -1.83
CA HIS A 15 -14.19 3.59 -1.86
C HIS A 15 -13.39 3.18 -3.11
N SER A 16 -13.89 3.50 -4.31
CA SER A 16 -13.24 3.08 -5.57
C SER A 16 -11.83 3.66 -5.71
N LYS A 17 -11.63 4.93 -5.36
CA LYS A 17 -10.30 5.55 -5.42
C LYS A 17 -9.38 5.02 -4.32
N ALA A 18 -9.93 4.62 -3.17
CA ALA A 18 -9.15 3.99 -2.11
C ALA A 18 -8.62 2.61 -2.50
N ILE A 19 -9.38 1.82 -3.28
CA ILE A 19 -8.89 0.54 -3.84
C ILE A 19 -7.69 0.80 -4.75
N VAL A 20 -7.80 1.75 -5.70
CA VAL A 20 -6.70 2.09 -6.61
C VAL A 20 -5.46 2.56 -5.85
N ALA A 21 -5.63 3.39 -4.81
CA ALA A 21 -4.53 3.86 -3.98
C ALA A 21 -3.85 2.71 -3.22
N LEU A 22 -4.64 1.75 -2.70
CA LEU A 22 -4.13 0.57 -2.03
C LEU A 22 -3.35 -0.31 -3.01
N THR A 23 -3.90 -0.59 -4.19
CA THR A 23 -3.25 -1.40 -5.23
C THR A 23 -1.90 -0.82 -5.65
N ARG A 24 -1.80 0.50 -5.85
CA ARG A 24 -0.51 1.15 -6.16
C ARG A 24 0.51 0.92 -5.06
N LYS A 25 0.13 1.10 -3.78
CA LYS A 25 1.03 0.87 -2.65
C LYS A 25 1.50 -0.58 -2.61
N SER A 26 0.61 -1.55 -2.85
CA SER A 26 0.96 -2.96 -2.91
C SER A 26 1.92 -3.28 -4.08
N VAL A 27 1.67 -2.74 -5.27
CA VAL A 27 2.55 -2.93 -6.44
C VAL A 27 3.94 -2.35 -6.16
N THR A 28 4.04 -1.19 -5.51
CA THR A 28 5.34 -0.61 -5.12
C THR A 28 6.09 -1.49 -4.12
N ILE A 29 5.39 -2.06 -3.12
CA ILE A 29 6.00 -3.00 -2.16
C ILE A 29 6.49 -4.24 -2.90
N LEU A 30 5.65 -4.85 -3.74
CA LEU A 30 6.02 -6.03 -4.54
C LEU A 30 7.20 -5.74 -5.47
N TRP A 31 7.20 -4.59 -6.14
CA TRP A 31 8.30 -4.15 -6.98
C TRP A 31 9.60 -4.05 -6.18
N HIS A 32 9.58 -3.39 -5.01
CA HIS A 32 10.76 -3.28 -4.16
C HIS A 32 11.24 -4.66 -3.68
N LEU A 33 10.34 -5.56 -3.30
CA LEU A 33 10.70 -6.92 -2.90
C LEU A 33 11.33 -7.72 -4.04
N ILE A 34 10.77 -7.65 -5.26
CA ILE A 34 11.28 -8.36 -6.43
C ILE A 34 12.62 -7.78 -6.91
N THR A 35 12.77 -6.46 -6.86
CA THR A 35 13.93 -5.78 -7.46
C THR A 35 15.10 -5.57 -6.52
N LYS A 36 14.90 -5.63 -5.20
CA LYS A 36 15.98 -5.40 -4.22
C LYS A 36 16.42 -6.63 -3.44
N ASP A 37 15.73 -7.77 -3.50
CA ASP A 37 16.02 -8.98 -2.69
C ASP A 37 16.24 -8.69 -1.19
N GLU A 38 15.76 -7.53 -0.72
CA GLU A 38 15.81 -7.09 0.67
C GLU A 38 14.42 -7.27 1.26
N MET A 39 14.34 -8.11 2.30
CA MET A 39 13.13 -8.32 3.08
C MET A 39 12.67 -6.97 3.64
N TYR A 40 11.42 -6.59 3.35
CA TYR A 40 10.85 -5.33 3.80
C TYR A 40 10.95 -5.24 5.34
N GLY A 41 11.92 -4.47 5.82
CA GLY A 41 12.02 -4.06 7.21
C GLY A 41 10.97 -2.99 7.45
N ASP A 42 9.82 -3.41 7.99
CA ASP A 42 8.89 -2.49 8.64
C ASP A 42 9.61 -1.98 9.91
N GLU A 43 10.42 -0.93 9.77
CA GLU A 43 10.94 -0.21 10.93
C GLU A 43 9.75 0.47 11.63
N MET A 44 9.57 0.06 12.89
CA MET A 44 8.47 0.37 13.83
C MET A 44 7.88 1.78 13.77
#